data_AF-A0A7W0TQ81-F1
#
_entry.id   AF-A0A7W0TQ81-F1
#
_cell.length_a   1.000
_cell.length_b   1.000
_cell.length_c   1.000
_cell.angle_alpha   90.00
_cell.angle_beta   90.00
_cell.angle_gamma   90.00
#
_symmetry.space_group_name_H-M   'P 1'
#
loop_
_entity.id
_entity.type
_entity.pdbx_description
1 polymer ?
#
loop_
_entity_poly.entity_id
_entity_poly.type
_entity_poly.pdbx_seq_one_letter_code
_entity_poly.pdbx_strand_id
1 'polypeptide(L)'
;MSSTLNSEPLLADPNITLPLAALAELVDEARVGGAVDEHVSVMGYQGWHDDALDRWRDETGPAVVRELQAQGADGVILAPA
;
A
#
# COMPACT_ATOMS: atom_id res chain seq x y z
N MET A 1 8.90 14.41 -21.73
CA MET A 1 9.14 15.11 -20.45
C MET A 1 9.37 14.02 -19.40
N SER A 2 10.60 13.85 -18.94
CA SER A 2 10.91 12.85 -17.90
C SER A 2 10.54 13.46 -16.55
N SER A 3 9.38 13.06 -16.02
CA SER A 3 8.97 13.37 -14.66
C SER A 3 9.77 12.47 -13.72
N THR A 4 10.93 12.93 -13.27
CA THR A 4 11.65 12.24 -12.20
C THR A 4 10.83 12.44 -10.92
N LEU A 5 10.39 11.35 -10.30
CA LEU A 5 9.79 11.36 -8.96
C LEU A 5 10.71 12.15 -8.02
N ASN A 6 10.19 13.22 -7.41
CA ASN A 6 10.95 13.93 -6.38
C ASN A 6 10.84 13.16 -5.07
N SER A 7 11.90 12.42 -4.71
CA SER A 7 11.95 11.62 -3.49
C SER A 7 12.34 12.43 -2.24
N GLU A 8 12.71 13.71 -2.37
CA GLU A 8 13.14 14.53 -1.22
C GLU A 8 12.09 14.60 -0.09
N PRO A 9 10.78 14.80 -0.37
CA PRO A 9 9.77 14.80 0.68
C PRO A 9 9.62 13.44 1.36
N LEU A 10 9.70 12.35 0.59
CA LEU A 10 9.62 10.98 1.12
C LEU A 10 10.79 10.66 2.04
N LEU A 11 12.00 11.09 1.67
CA LEU A 11 13.19 10.89 2.49
C LEU A 11 13.16 11.78 3.75
N ALA A 12 12.55 12.95 3.66
CA ALA A 12 12.38 13.86 4.80
C ALA A 12 11.31 13.39 5.79
N ASP A 13 10.22 12.82 5.31
CA ASP A 13 9.16 12.23 6.13
C ASP A 13 8.51 11.01 5.45
N PRO A 14 8.91 9.79 5.83
CA PRO A 14 8.31 8.55 5.32
C PRO A 14 6.80 8.45 5.59
N ASN A 15 6.29 9.14 6.61
CA ASN A 15 4.86 9.11 6.98
C ASN A 15 3.95 9.71 5.91
N ILE A 16 4.50 10.48 4.97
CA ILE A 16 3.76 11.03 3.83
C ILE A 16 3.22 9.92 2.91
N THR A 17 3.91 8.79 2.83
CA THR A 17 3.51 7.67 1.96
C THR A 17 3.14 6.41 2.73
N LEU A 18 3.77 6.19 3.88
CA LEU A 18 3.54 5.04 4.74
C LEU A 18 3.39 5.54 6.17
N PRO A 19 2.17 5.59 6.74
CA PRO A 19 1.90 6.21 8.03
C PRO A 19 2.40 5.37 9.22
N LEU A 20 3.71 5.14 9.27
CA LEU A 20 4.40 4.29 10.24
C LEU A 20 4.18 4.76 11.68
N ALA A 21 4.19 6.07 11.90
CA ALA A 21 3.93 6.64 13.22
C ALA A 21 2.51 6.33 13.70
N ALA A 22 1.50 6.51 12.84
CA ALA A 22 0.11 6.19 13.19
C ALA A 22 -0.10 4.67 13.40
N LEU A 23 0.59 3.83 12.62
CA LEU A 23 0.59 2.38 12.83
C LEU A 23 1.20 2.01 14.19
N ALA A 24 2.32 2.63 14.55
CA ALA A 24 2.96 2.43 15.85
C ALA A 24 2.04 2.87 17.00
N GLU A 25 1.37 4.02 16.87
CA GLU A 25 0.38 4.49 17.85
C GLU A 25 -0.76 3.48 18.04
N LEU A 26 -1.29 2.88 16.96
CA LEU A 26 -2.34 1.86 17.08
C LEU A 26 -1.87 0.58 17.79
N VAL A 27 -0.59 0.23 17.65
CA VAL A 27 0.04 -0.88 18.37
C VAL A 27 0.21 -0.52 19.85
N ASP A 28 0.71 0.68 20.13
CA ASP A 28 0.93 1.18 21.50
C ASP A 28 -0.40 1.31 22.27
N GLU A 29 -1.48 1.70 21.59
CA GLU A 29 -2.85 1.71 22.11
C GLU A 29 -3.48 0.31 22.23
N ALA A 30 -2.75 -0.75 21.87
CA ALA A 30 -3.21 -2.14 21.82
C ALA A 30 -4.48 -2.36 20.98
N ARG A 31 -4.67 -1.56 19.93
CA ARG A 31 -5.82 -1.65 19.01
C ARG A 31 -5.57 -2.64 17.87
N VAL A 32 -4.31 -2.83 17.50
CA VAL A 32 -3.86 -3.84 16.53
C VAL A 32 -2.66 -4.60 17.10
N GLY A 33 -2.43 -5.83 16.64
CA GLY A 33 -1.32 -6.66 17.12
C GLY A 33 0.05 -6.28 16.56
N GLY A 34 0.09 -5.55 15.44
CA GLY A 34 1.31 -5.19 14.73
C GLY A 34 1.03 -4.80 13.28
N ALA A 35 2.09 -4.39 12.57
CA ALA A 35 2.12 -4.29 11.12
C ALA A 35 2.82 -5.53 10.54
N VAL A 36 2.46 -5.91 9.32
CA VAL A 36 3.18 -6.95 8.55
C VAL A 36 4.54 -6.42 8.07
N ASP A 37 5.45 -7.34 7.75
CA ASP A 37 6.84 -7.00 7.38
C ASP A 37 6.94 -6.24 6.04
N GLU A 38 6.02 -6.49 5.10
CA GLU A 38 6.02 -5.88 3.78
C GLU A 38 4.74 -5.10 3.50
N HIS A 39 4.88 -3.94 2.85
CA HIS A 39 3.73 -3.17 2.38
C HIS A 39 3.56 -3.35 0.87
N VAL A 40 2.32 -3.39 0.41
CA VAL A 40 2.01 -3.44 -1.03
C VAL A 40 1.65 -2.03 -1.51
N SER A 41 2.42 -1.52 -2.46
CA SER A 41 2.10 -0.28 -3.18
C SER A 41 1.69 -0.60 -4.61
N VAL A 42 0.62 0.06 -5.07
CA VAL A 42 0.10 -0.10 -6.42
C VAL A 42 -0.13 1.27 -7.03
N MET A 43 0.19 1.41 -8.32
CA MET A 43 -0.10 2.63 -9.09
C MET A 43 -1.61 2.88 -9.28
N GLY A 44 -2.48 2.01 -8.76
CA GLY A 44 -3.93 2.05 -9.00
C GLY A 44 -4.30 1.68 -10.44
N TYR A 45 -5.56 1.90 -10.80
CA TYR A 45 -6.06 1.66 -12.15
C TYR A 45 -5.55 2.74 -13.12
N GLN A 46 -4.74 2.33 -14.11
CA GLN A 46 -4.11 3.24 -15.07
C GLN A 46 -4.85 3.32 -16.43
N GLY A 47 -5.68 2.32 -16.76
CA GLY A 47 -6.50 2.33 -17.98
C GLY A 47 -5.73 2.38 -19.31
N TRP A 48 -4.45 2.01 -19.33
CA TRP A 48 -3.60 2.07 -20.53
C TRP A 48 -3.84 0.94 -21.55
N HIS A 49 -4.60 -0.08 -21.16
CA HIS A 49 -4.96 -1.22 -22.00
C HIS A 49 -6.47 -1.45 -21.97
N ASP A 50 -7.04 -1.95 -23.06
CA ASP A 50 -8.48 -2.19 -23.20
C ASP A 50 -9.01 -3.21 -22.16
N ASP A 51 -8.15 -4.09 -21.66
CA ASP A 51 -8.43 -5.11 -20.64
C ASP A 51 -7.94 -4.73 -19.22
N ALA A 52 -7.50 -3.48 -19.01
CA ALA A 52 -6.89 -3.07 -17.73
C ALA A 52 -7.84 -3.23 -16.53
N LEU A 53 -9.16 -3.05 -16.73
CA LEU A 53 -10.14 -3.17 -15.66
C LEU A 53 -10.39 -4.63 -15.29
N ASP A 54 -10.49 -5.50 -16.30
CA ASP A 54 -10.70 -6.93 -16.10
C ASP A 54 -9.47 -7.55 -15.42
N ARG A 55 -8.26 -7.23 -15.89
CA ARG A 55 -7.02 -7.65 -15.21
C ARG A 55 -6.94 -7.15 -13.77
N TRP A 56 -7.33 -5.91 -13.50
CA TRP A 56 -7.31 -5.39 -12.14
C TRP A 56 -8.25 -6.18 -11.21
N ARG A 57 -9.45 -6.47 -11.69
CA ARG A 57 -10.48 -7.20 -10.93
C ARG A 57 -10.16 -8.68 -10.76
N ASP A 58 -9.69 -9.33 -11.81
CA ASP A 58 -9.57 -10.79 -11.86
C ASP A 58 -8.17 -11.29 -11.47
N GLU A 59 -7.14 -10.44 -11.62
CA GLU A 59 -5.75 -10.83 -11.38
C GLU A 59 -5.10 -9.99 -10.28
N THR A 60 -4.93 -8.68 -10.49
CA THR A 60 -4.08 -7.83 -9.64
C THR A 60 -4.66 -7.69 -8.22
N GLY A 61 -5.92 -7.29 -8.09
CA GLY A 61 -6.57 -7.15 -6.79
C GLY A 61 -6.53 -8.45 -5.97
N PRO A 62 -6.98 -9.58 -6.54
CA PRO A 62 -6.90 -10.88 -5.87
C PRO A 62 -5.46 -11.30 -5.52
N ALA A 63 -4.46 -10.98 -6.35
CA ALA A 63 -3.06 -11.29 -6.05
C ALA A 63 -2.54 -10.49 -4.85
N VAL A 64 -2.86 -9.19 -4.78
CA VAL A 64 -2.50 -8.33 -3.63
C VAL A 64 -3.15 -8.85 -2.34
N VAL A 65 -4.43 -9.22 -2.39
CA VAL A 65 -5.12 -9.79 -1.21
C VAL A 65 -4.48 -11.09 -0.75
N ARG A 66 -4.15 -11.99 -1.70
CA ARG A 66 -3.49 -13.27 -1.37
C ARG A 66 -2.13 -13.05 -0.71
N GLU A 67 -1.36 -12.09 -1.18
CA GLU A 67 -0.07 -11.74 -0.60
C GLU A 67 -0.21 -11.22 0.82
N LEU A 68 -1.11 -10.26 1.06
CA LEU A 68 -1.37 -9.72 2.40
C LEU A 68 -1.87 -10.79 3.36
N GLN A 69 -2.73 -11.70 2.91
CA GLN A 69 -3.19 -12.84 3.70
C GLN A 69 -2.06 -13.82 4.02
N ALA A 70 -1.14 -14.08 3.09
CA ALA A 70 0.02 -14.94 3.31
C ALA A 70 0.97 -14.36 4.39
N GLN A 71 1.01 -13.03 4.51
CA GLN A 71 1.73 -12.32 5.56
C GLN A 71 0.98 -12.26 6.91
N GLY A 72 -0.25 -12.80 6.97
CA GLY A 72 -1.07 -12.79 8.18
C GLY A 72 -1.78 -11.47 8.45
N ALA A 73 -2.00 -10.63 7.44
CA ALA A 73 -2.75 -9.39 7.61
C ALA A 73 -4.24 -9.67 7.87
N ASP A 74 -4.76 -9.20 9.00
CA ASP A 74 -6.19 -9.24 9.34
C ASP A 74 -6.97 -8.03 8.77
N GLY A 75 -6.26 -6.99 8.33
CA GLY A 75 -6.84 -5.75 7.83
C GLY A 75 -5.84 -4.92 7.04
N VAL A 76 -6.33 -3.87 6.39
CA VAL A 76 -5.51 -2.95 5.57
C VAL A 76 -5.80 -1.50 5.90
N ILE A 77 -4.78 -0.67 5.87
CA ILE A 77 -4.91 0.79 5.85
C ILE A 77 -4.63 1.25 4.42
N LEU A 78 -5.60 1.93 3.82
CA LEU A 78 -5.45 2.54 2.51
C LEU A 78 -4.93 3.97 2.71
N ALA A 79 -3.65 4.18 2.41
CA ALA A 79 -3.05 5.51 2.33
C ALA A 79 -3.07 5.96 0.86
N PRO A 80 -3.65 7.14 0.54
CA PRO A 80 -3.44 7.74 -0.76
C PRO A 80 -1.97 8.12 -0.91
N ALA A 81 -1.37 7.75 -2.04
CA ALA A 81 0.00 8.12 -2.43
C ALA A 81 -0.02 9.09 -3.61
#